data_AF-A0A9P9E7B4-F1
#
_entry.id   AF-A0A9P9E7B4-F1
#
_cell.length_a   1.000
_cell.length_b   1.000
_cell.length_c   1.000
_cell.angle_alpha   90.00
_cell.angle_beta   90.00
_cell.angle_gamma   90.00
#
_symmetry.space_group_name_H-M   'P 1'
#
loop_
_entity.id
_entity.type
_entity.pdbx_description
1 polymer ?
#
loop_
_entity_poly.entity_id
_entity_poly.type
_entity_poly.pdbx_seq_one_letter_code
_entity_poly.pdbx_strand_id
1 'polypeptide(L)'
;MGCFPSRAGNNNNCKNCTNCSSCNDCADCDSCKSCNNCKDCTKCKSCNDCSGCEGCQSCNDCEDCVNCSNCTNCSGLKNRHNENNVHE
;
A
#
# COMPACT_ATOMS: atom_id res chain seq x y z
N MET A 1 -15.84 -6.35 -8.22
CA MET A 1 -16.55 -6.26 -6.92
C MET A 1 -15.69 -5.41 -6.02
N GLY A 2 -16.14 -4.20 -5.67
CA GLY A 2 -15.44 -3.35 -4.71
C GLY A 2 -15.62 -3.91 -3.30
N CYS A 3 -14.54 -3.90 -2.53
CA CYS A 3 -14.57 -4.27 -1.12
C CYS A 3 -15.10 -3.07 -0.32
N PHE A 4 -16.26 -3.23 0.35
CA PHE A 4 -16.89 -2.17 1.14
C PHE A 4 -16.30 -2.07 2.56
N PRO A 5 -16.31 -0.87 3.20
CA PRO A 5 -15.59 -0.57 4.45
C PRO A 5 -16.05 -1.36 5.70
N SER A 6 -17.07 -2.21 5.57
CA SER A 6 -17.87 -2.68 6.71
C SER A 6 -17.29 -3.90 7.43
N ARG A 7 -16.22 -4.52 6.93
CA ARG A 7 -15.64 -5.71 7.57
C ARG A 7 -14.13 -5.62 7.62
N ALA A 8 -13.62 -5.59 8.84
CA ALA A 8 -12.30 -6.09 9.18
C ALA A 8 -12.22 -7.57 8.77
N GLY A 9 -11.90 -7.82 7.51
CA GLY A 9 -11.88 -9.14 6.92
C GLY A 9 -10.75 -9.18 5.91
N ASN A 10 -9.98 -10.27 5.95
CA ASN A 10 -8.91 -10.53 5.01
C ASN A 10 -9.47 -10.49 3.59
N ASN A 11 -9.25 -9.38 2.90
CA ASN A 11 -9.80 -9.11 1.58
C ASN A 11 -8.76 -9.55 0.56
N ASN A 12 -8.96 -10.73 -0.03
CA ASN A 12 -8.02 -11.31 -0.97
C ASN A 12 -8.52 -11.11 -2.41
N ASN A 13 -7.65 -10.74 -3.34
CA ASN A 13 -7.99 -10.54 -4.76
C ASN A 13 -9.12 -9.52 -5.00
N CYS A 14 -9.22 -8.49 -4.15
CA CYS A 14 -10.18 -7.40 -4.35
C CYS A 14 -9.63 -6.34 -5.30
N LYS A 15 -10.53 -5.62 -5.97
CA LYS A 15 -10.21 -4.44 -6.78
C LYS A 15 -11.08 -3.28 -6.35
N ASN A 16 -10.56 -2.05 -6.37
CA ASN A 16 -11.28 -0.86 -5.90
C ASN A 16 -11.72 -1.03 -4.44
N CYS A 17 -10.77 -1.40 -3.58
CA CYS A 17 -10.99 -1.42 -2.13
C CYS A 17 -11.01 0.01 -1.61
N THR A 18 -11.90 0.34 -0.70
CA THR A 18 -11.85 1.63 -0.02
C THR A 18 -12.01 1.43 1.48
N ASN A 19 -11.15 2.07 2.28
CA ASN A 19 -11.18 1.98 3.74
C ASN A 19 -11.17 0.53 4.28
N CYS A 20 -10.45 -0.36 3.60
CA CYS A 20 -10.35 -1.76 3.99
C CYS A 20 -9.16 -1.98 4.95
N SER A 21 -9.22 -3.08 5.70
CA SER A 21 -8.11 -3.51 6.57
C SER A 21 -7.74 -4.93 6.17
N SER A 22 -6.44 -5.26 6.17
CA SER A 22 -5.94 -6.59 5.82
C SER A 22 -6.28 -7.01 4.39
N CYS A 23 -5.86 -6.21 3.40
CA CYS A 23 -6.02 -6.57 1.99
C CYS A 23 -4.83 -7.40 1.51
N ASN A 24 -5.05 -8.49 0.78
CA ASN A 24 -4.01 -9.29 0.14
C ASN A 24 -4.24 -9.38 -1.36
N ASP A 25 -3.20 -9.26 -2.16
CA ASP A 25 -3.27 -9.40 -3.62
C ASP A 25 -4.35 -8.50 -4.27
N CYS A 26 -4.55 -7.30 -3.72
CA CYS A 26 -5.58 -6.38 -4.20
C CYS A 26 -5.02 -5.32 -5.16
N ALA A 27 -5.90 -4.69 -5.94
CA ALA A 27 -5.54 -3.58 -6.82
C ALA A 27 -6.45 -2.37 -6.60
N ASP A 28 -5.95 -1.17 -6.87
CA ASP A 28 -6.69 0.09 -6.77
C ASP A 28 -7.30 0.28 -5.36
N CYS A 29 -6.49 0.06 -4.32
CA CYS A 29 -6.94 0.23 -2.94
C CYS A 29 -6.76 1.68 -2.50
N ASP A 30 -7.82 2.34 -2.03
CA ASP A 30 -7.76 3.68 -1.46
C ASP A 30 -7.96 3.65 0.07
N SER A 31 -7.12 4.38 0.79
CA SER A 31 -7.24 4.60 2.24
C SER A 31 -7.29 3.29 3.06
N CYS A 32 -6.65 2.23 2.58
CA CYS A 32 -6.64 0.92 3.21
C CYS A 32 -5.48 0.78 4.21
N LYS A 33 -5.60 -0.19 5.12
CA LYS A 33 -4.60 -0.49 6.16
C LYS A 33 -4.13 -1.93 6.06
N SER A 34 -2.85 -2.18 6.34
CA SER A 34 -2.28 -3.52 6.35
C SER A 34 -2.50 -4.25 5.01
N CYS A 35 -2.07 -3.61 3.92
CA CYS A 35 -2.19 -4.18 2.58
C CYS A 35 -0.93 -4.98 2.24
N ASN A 36 -1.07 -6.20 1.75
CA ASN A 36 0.05 -7.07 1.36
C ASN A 36 -0.10 -7.43 -0.13
N ASN A 37 1.00 -7.45 -0.88
CA ASN A 37 1.01 -7.79 -2.31
C ASN A 37 0.02 -6.96 -3.16
N CYS A 38 -0.28 -5.73 -2.75
CA CYS A 38 -1.27 -4.90 -3.44
C CYS A 38 -0.63 -3.99 -4.48
N LYS A 39 -1.41 -3.61 -5.49
CA LYS A 39 -0.98 -2.74 -6.59
C LYS A 39 -1.79 -1.45 -6.63
N ASP A 40 -1.15 -0.38 -7.08
CA ASP A 40 -1.79 0.92 -7.34
C ASP A 40 -2.58 1.44 -6.12
N CYS A 41 -2.01 1.26 -4.93
CA CYS A 41 -2.63 1.65 -3.67
C CYS A 41 -2.44 3.14 -3.40
N THR A 42 -3.50 3.83 -3.03
CA THR A 42 -3.48 5.27 -2.76
C THR A 42 -3.79 5.55 -1.29
N LYS A 43 -2.97 6.39 -0.64
CA LYS A 43 -3.16 6.84 0.75
C LYS A 43 -3.30 5.69 1.77
N CYS A 44 -2.74 4.53 1.46
CA CYS A 44 -2.78 3.37 2.35
C CYS A 44 -1.73 3.47 3.45
N LYS A 45 -1.91 2.69 4.51
CA LYS A 45 -0.97 2.63 5.64
C LYS A 45 -0.52 1.20 5.92
N SER A 46 0.74 1.06 6.31
CA SER A 46 1.32 -0.25 6.63
C SER A 46 1.21 -1.23 5.48
N CYS A 47 1.58 -0.80 4.28
CA CYS A 47 1.63 -1.67 3.10
C CYS A 47 2.89 -2.52 3.12
N ASN A 48 2.82 -3.75 2.62
CA ASN A 48 3.95 -4.66 2.48
C ASN A 48 3.97 -5.30 1.10
N ASP A 49 5.14 -5.45 0.48
CA ASP A 49 5.30 -6.06 -0.84
C ASP A 49 4.37 -5.44 -1.92
N CYS A 50 4.07 -4.14 -1.82
CA CYS A 50 3.15 -3.46 -2.73
C CYS A 50 3.88 -2.73 -3.85
N SER A 51 3.22 -2.51 -4.98
CA SER A 51 3.81 -1.79 -6.13
C SER A 51 2.93 -0.62 -6.58
N GLY A 52 3.56 0.44 -7.08
CA GLY A 52 2.85 1.61 -7.61
C GLY A 52 2.02 2.36 -6.56
N CYS A 53 2.45 2.33 -5.29
CA CYS A 53 1.69 2.99 -4.23
C CYS A 53 1.88 4.51 -4.27
N GLU A 54 0.81 5.29 -4.08
CA GLU A 54 0.87 6.74 -4.06
C GLU A 54 0.40 7.31 -2.71
N GLY A 55 1.24 8.15 -2.08
CA GLY A 55 0.89 8.83 -0.83
C GLY A 55 0.73 7.89 0.37
N CYS A 56 1.29 6.69 0.29
CA CYS A 56 1.20 5.69 1.36
C CYS A 56 2.19 5.96 2.50
N GLN A 57 1.85 5.47 3.69
CA GLN A 57 2.66 5.66 4.89
C GLN A 57 3.10 4.33 5.50
N SER A 58 4.33 4.27 6.00
CA SER A 58 4.87 3.08 6.69
C SER A 58 4.88 1.83 5.80
N CYS A 59 5.25 1.99 4.53
CA CYS A 59 5.38 0.89 3.59
C CYS A 59 6.66 0.08 3.84
N ASN A 60 6.63 -1.22 3.61
CA ASN A 60 7.79 -2.10 3.66
C ASN A 60 7.91 -2.89 2.36
N ASP A 61 9.14 -3.08 1.87
CA ASP A 61 9.43 -3.91 0.68
C ASP A 61 8.58 -3.54 -0.55
N CYS A 62 8.24 -2.26 -0.73
CA CYS A 62 7.39 -1.79 -1.82
C CYS A 62 8.20 -1.21 -2.99
N GLU A 63 7.66 -1.31 -4.20
CA GLU A 63 8.31 -0.86 -5.44
C GLU A 63 7.55 0.30 -6.10
N ASP A 64 8.27 1.16 -6.82
CA ASP A 64 7.70 2.22 -7.67
C ASP A 64 6.72 3.16 -6.96
N CYS A 65 6.96 3.40 -5.67
CA CYS A 65 6.06 4.18 -4.83
C CYS A 65 6.27 5.70 -5.01
N VAL A 66 5.19 6.48 -5.04
CA VAL A 66 5.24 7.94 -5.25
C VAL A 66 4.74 8.67 -4.01
N ASN A 67 5.44 9.73 -3.56
CA ASN A 67 5.00 10.56 -2.42
C ASN A 67 4.77 9.77 -1.11
N CYS A 68 5.42 8.61 -0.95
CA CYS A 68 5.27 7.81 0.25
C CYS A 68 6.20 8.28 1.38
N SER A 69 5.80 8.03 2.63
CA SER A 69 6.54 8.45 3.82
C SER A 69 6.82 7.29 4.78
N ASN A 70 7.96 7.34 5.47
CA ASN A 70 8.41 6.31 6.41
C ASN A 70 8.48 4.91 5.76
N CYS A 71 8.99 4.85 4.53
CA CYS A 71 9.11 3.58 3.80
C CYS A 71 10.44 2.88 4.13
N THR A 72 10.39 1.58 4.38
CA THR A 72 11.54 0.71 4.69
C THR A 72 11.75 -0.30 3.57
N ASN A 73 13.00 -0.56 3.17
CA ASN A 73 13.37 -1.52 2.11
C ASN A 73 12.62 -1.36 0.79
N CYS A 74 12.07 -0.18 0.52
CA CYS A 74 11.34 0.07 -0.70
C CYS A 74 12.32 0.48 -1.81
N SER A 75 12.07 0.05 -3.04
CA SER A 75 12.86 0.41 -4.24
C SER A 75 12.06 1.31 -5.19
N GLY A 76 12.76 2.05 -6.05
CA GLY A 76 12.13 2.82 -7.14
C GLY A 76 11.21 3.97 -6.69
N LEU A 77 11.34 4.47 -5.44
CA LEU A 77 10.43 5.50 -4.96
C LEU A 77 10.72 6.87 -5.57
N LYS A 78 9.65 7.56 -5.96
CA LYS A 78 9.66 8.88 -6.58
C LYS A 78 9.06 9.90 -5.60
N ASN A 79 9.65 11.09 -5.50
CA ASN A 79 9.17 12.18 -4.62
C ASN A 79 9.04 11.78 -3.14
N ARG A 80 10.10 11.23 -2.55
CA ARG A 80 10.10 10.71 -1.18
C ARG A 80 10.16 11.79 -0.11
N HIS A 81 9.41 11.61 0.98
CA HIS A 81 9.48 12.44 2.19
C HIS A 81 9.68 11.53 3.42
N ASN A 82 10.75 11.72 4.20
CA ASN A 82 11.17 10.90 5.36
C ASN A 82 11.53 9.42 5.03
N GLU A 83 12.80 9.15 4.71
CA GLU A 83 13.31 7.80 4.43
C GLU A 83 14.13 7.23 5.60
N ASN A 84 13.95 5.95 5.93
CA ASN A 84 14.86 5.16 6.75
C ASN A 84 15.00 3.76 6.14
N ASN A 85 16.24 3.27 5.95
CA ASN A 85 16.61 1.99 5.31
C ASN A 85 16.03 1.81 3.89
N VAL A 86 16.42 2.67 2.97
CA VAL A 86 16.24 2.42 1.53
C VAL A 86 17.31 1.42 1.13
N HIS A 87 16.93 0.19 0.79
CA HIS A 87 17.89 -0.76 0.25
C HIS A 87 18.30 -0.31 -1.16
N GLU A 88 19.59 -0.43 -1.45
CA GLU A 88 20.35 0.12 -2.59
C GLU A 88 19.66 0.16 -3.96
#